data_AF-A0A645H1A0-F1
#
_entry.id   AF-A0A645H1A0-F1
#
_cell.length_a   1.000
_cell.length_b   1.000
_cell.length_c   1.000
_cell.angle_alpha   90.00
_cell.angle_beta   90.00
_cell.angle_gamma   90.00
#
_symmetry.space_group_name_H-M   'P 1'
#
loop_
_entity.id
_entity.type
_entity.pdbx_description
1 polymer ?
#
loop_
_entity_poly.entity_id
_entity_poly.type
_entity_poly.pdbx_seq_one_letter_code
_entity_poly.pdbx_strand_id
1 'polypeptide(L)'
;MGTYTRQTFGKERYTIWTMRSNYHNLPSINGMEQKFGKEFKATKVDFNAKKKTLSMNIATAYPDTVAAKNWVRSYQLTDKELIVKDKFELKRSLAANEIHFMLWGDVKMKEGEVLMNIQGKKVAMTYDQNVFEASLETIPLNDPRLSGVWGKEIYRLTLKAKTPQLKGEYVYKIYKK
;
A
#
# COMPACT_ATOMS: atom_id res chain seq x y z
N MET A 1 -7.78 7.09 12.51
CA MET A 1 -7.61 6.33 13.77
C MET A 1 -8.98 6.11 14.37
N GLY A 2 -9.28 4.90 14.83
CA GLY A 2 -10.53 4.60 15.53
C GLY A 2 -10.55 5.18 16.94
N THR A 3 -11.47 4.69 17.76
CA THR A 3 -11.58 5.05 19.18
C THR A 3 -10.30 4.66 19.91
N TYR A 4 -9.74 5.61 20.66
CA TYR A 4 -8.57 5.36 21.47
C TYR A 4 -8.94 4.46 22.65
N THR A 5 -8.20 3.37 22.82
CA THR A 5 -8.34 2.46 23.96
C THR A 5 -7.00 2.32 24.67
N ARG A 6 -7.00 1.69 25.85
CA ARG A 6 -5.75 1.31 26.55
C ARG A 6 -4.78 0.56 25.63
N GLN A 7 -5.30 -0.27 24.73
CA GLN A 7 -4.50 -1.04 23.77
C GLN A 7 -3.71 -0.12 22.83
N THR A 8 -4.25 1.04 22.44
CA THR A 8 -3.59 1.98 21.53
C THR A 8 -2.28 2.54 22.08
N PHE A 9 -2.15 2.59 23.40
CA PHE A 9 -0.97 3.11 24.10
C PHE A 9 -0.13 2.00 24.74
N GLY A 10 -0.59 0.75 24.69
CA GLY A 10 0.10 -0.40 25.25
C GLY A 10 1.04 -1.10 24.27
N LYS A 11 1.72 -2.15 24.75
CA LYS A 11 2.60 -3.01 23.94
C LYS A 11 1.86 -3.69 22.78
N GLU A 12 0.56 -3.92 22.96
CA GLU A 12 -0.34 -4.52 21.98
C GLU A 12 -0.78 -3.56 20.86
N ARG A 13 -0.34 -2.30 20.84
CA ARG A 13 -0.79 -1.34 19.82
C ARG A 13 -0.58 -1.82 18.39
N TYR A 14 0.46 -2.61 18.14
CA TYR A 14 0.79 -3.10 16.80
C TYR A 14 0.03 -4.37 16.41
N THR A 15 -0.81 -4.92 17.29
CA THR A 15 -1.82 -5.93 16.90
C THR A 15 -3.06 -5.28 16.30
N ILE A 16 -3.27 -3.98 16.53
CA ILE A 16 -4.35 -3.20 15.92
C ILE A 16 -4.08 -3.04 14.42
N TRP A 17 -5.02 -3.47 13.58
CA TRP A 17 -4.86 -3.47 12.12
C TRP A 17 -4.50 -2.09 11.55
N THR A 18 -5.06 -1.01 12.09
CA THR A 18 -4.76 0.37 11.67
C THR A 18 -3.34 0.83 12.01
N MET A 19 -2.57 0.05 12.77
CA MET A 19 -1.16 0.31 13.12
C MET A 19 -0.19 -0.58 12.32
N ARG A 20 -0.70 -1.44 11.44
CA ARG A 20 0.06 -2.41 10.63
C ARG A 20 0.19 -1.94 9.19
N SER A 21 1.36 -2.14 8.58
CA SER A 21 1.59 -1.67 7.20
C SER A 21 0.72 -2.41 6.19
N ASN A 22 0.29 -3.65 6.49
CA ASN A 22 -0.57 -4.42 5.59
C ASN A 22 -1.92 -3.79 5.34
N TYR A 23 -2.37 -2.90 6.22
CA TYR A 23 -3.61 -2.16 6.06
C TYR A 23 -3.37 -0.70 5.69
N HIS A 24 -2.30 -0.46 4.94
CA HIS A 24 -1.95 0.82 4.33
C HIS A 24 -1.59 0.59 2.85
N ASN A 25 -1.41 1.69 2.14
CA ASN A 25 -0.98 1.65 0.74
C ASN A 25 0.53 1.38 0.68
N LEU A 26 0.96 0.16 1.01
CA LEU A 26 2.36 -0.27 1.17
C LEU A 26 2.56 -1.74 0.74
N PRO A 27 3.79 -2.15 0.40
CA PRO A 27 4.07 -3.55 0.09
C PRO A 27 4.25 -4.42 1.34
N SER A 28 3.87 -5.69 1.25
CA SER A 28 4.49 -6.79 1.99
C SER A 28 5.62 -7.36 1.12
N ILE A 29 6.86 -7.18 1.56
CA ILE A 29 8.03 -7.66 0.82
C ILE A 29 8.35 -9.05 1.34
N ASN A 30 8.52 -10.05 0.46
CA ASN A 30 8.80 -11.43 0.90
C ASN A 30 7.85 -11.92 2.02
N GLY A 31 6.57 -11.52 1.97
CA GLY A 31 5.56 -11.87 2.97
C GLY A 31 5.70 -11.18 4.34
N MET A 32 6.55 -10.17 4.47
CA MET A 32 6.77 -9.45 5.74
C MET A 32 6.36 -7.99 5.68
N GLU A 33 5.82 -7.52 6.80
CA GLU A 33 5.42 -6.14 7.05
C GLU A 33 6.60 -5.26 7.47
N GLN A 34 6.36 -3.94 7.48
CA GLN A 34 7.24 -3.01 8.17
C GLN A 34 7.26 -3.30 9.68
N LYS A 35 8.36 -2.96 10.32
CA LYS A 35 8.50 -3.03 11.78
C LYS A 35 8.40 -1.64 12.39
N PHE A 36 7.96 -1.59 13.64
CA PHE A 36 7.91 -0.36 14.41
C PHE A 36 9.26 -0.13 15.10
N GLY A 37 9.65 1.13 15.25
CA GLY A 37 10.91 1.52 15.89
C GLY A 37 11.54 2.71 15.15
N LYS A 38 12.41 3.46 15.83
CA LYS A 38 13.10 4.60 15.21
C LYS A 38 14.13 4.16 14.16
N GLU A 39 14.61 2.94 14.31
CA GLU A 39 15.50 2.22 13.40
C GLU A 39 14.80 1.83 12.09
N PHE A 40 13.49 1.53 12.16
CA PHE A 40 12.67 1.17 11.00
C PHE A 40 12.03 2.40 10.37
N LYS A 41 12.82 3.11 9.56
CA LYS A 41 12.38 4.33 8.86
C LYS A 41 12.80 4.31 7.40
N ALA A 42 12.04 4.99 6.55
CA ALA A 42 12.46 5.24 5.18
C ALA A 42 13.74 6.09 5.15
N THR A 43 14.56 5.88 4.14
CA THR A 43 15.82 6.58 3.90
C THR A 43 15.85 7.16 2.50
N LYS A 44 16.84 8.02 2.21
CA LYS A 44 17.03 8.62 0.87
C LYS A 44 15.74 9.28 0.35
N VAL A 45 15.09 10.06 1.20
CA VAL A 45 13.89 10.83 0.83
C VAL A 45 14.33 11.96 -0.09
N ASP A 46 13.73 12.02 -1.27
CA ASP A 46 13.96 13.05 -2.28
C ASP A 46 12.63 13.63 -2.74
N PHE A 47 12.54 14.95 -2.78
CA PHE A 47 11.35 15.67 -3.20
C PHE A 47 11.71 16.72 -4.26
N ASN A 48 10.93 16.76 -5.33
CA ASN A 48 11.09 17.76 -6.38
C ASN A 48 9.75 18.43 -6.65
N ALA A 49 9.62 19.69 -6.22
CA ALA A 49 8.40 20.47 -6.38
C ALA A 49 8.04 20.74 -7.85
N LYS A 50 9.04 21.06 -8.69
CA LYS A 50 8.83 21.36 -10.12
C LYS A 50 8.29 20.15 -10.87
N LYS A 51 8.87 18.98 -10.58
CA LYS A 51 8.41 17.72 -11.14
C LYS A 51 7.20 17.15 -10.39
N LYS A 52 6.78 17.71 -9.24
CA LYS A 52 5.74 17.14 -8.36
C LYS A 52 6.01 15.67 -7.99
N THR A 53 7.27 15.35 -7.65
CA THR A 53 7.70 14.00 -7.26
C THR A 53 8.13 13.91 -5.81
N LEU A 54 7.84 12.77 -5.18
CA LEU A 54 8.41 12.32 -3.92
C LEU A 54 8.93 10.90 -4.08
N SER A 55 10.13 10.60 -3.63
CA SER A 55 10.66 9.24 -3.60
C SER A 55 11.39 8.94 -2.31
N MET A 56 11.40 7.67 -1.90
CA MET A 56 12.11 7.22 -0.71
C MET A 56 12.43 5.73 -0.79
N ASN A 57 13.58 5.33 -0.24
CA ASN A 57 13.88 3.92 -0.01
C ASN A 57 13.16 3.46 1.25
N ILE A 58 12.16 2.60 1.09
CA ILE A 58 11.37 2.04 2.19
C ILE A 58 11.91 0.70 2.70
N ALA A 59 12.89 0.07 2.04
CA ALA A 59 13.46 -1.21 2.49
C ALA A 59 14.00 -1.15 3.93
N THR A 60 14.50 0.01 4.38
CA THR A 60 15.00 0.23 5.74
C THR A 60 13.92 0.30 6.81
N ALA A 61 12.64 0.31 6.44
CA ALA A 61 11.51 0.17 7.36
C ALA A 61 11.10 -1.31 7.62
N TYR A 62 11.75 -2.26 6.93
CA TYR A 62 11.49 -3.68 7.07
C TYR A 62 12.65 -4.36 7.84
N PRO A 63 12.41 -5.51 8.48
CA PRO A 63 13.48 -6.26 9.13
C PRO A 63 14.44 -6.85 8.10
N ASP A 64 15.71 -7.02 8.46
CA ASP A 64 16.73 -7.61 7.57
C ASP A 64 16.35 -9.00 7.05
N THR A 65 15.53 -9.74 7.80
CA THR A 65 14.99 -11.05 7.40
C THR A 65 14.16 -11.00 6.12
N VAL A 66 13.64 -9.81 5.76
CA VAL A 66 12.93 -9.60 4.49
C VAL A 66 13.85 -9.72 3.29
N ALA A 67 15.17 -9.68 3.49
CA ALA A 67 16.18 -9.80 2.45
C ALA A 67 16.04 -8.76 1.32
N ALA A 68 15.54 -7.55 1.60
CA ALA A 68 15.54 -6.45 0.64
C ALA A 68 16.91 -5.75 0.63
N LYS A 69 17.47 -5.49 -0.55
CA LYS A 69 18.64 -4.60 -0.71
C LYS A 69 18.19 -3.16 -0.89
N ASN A 70 17.18 -2.93 -1.72
CA ASN A 70 16.49 -1.66 -1.83
C ASN A 70 15.03 -1.87 -2.24
N TRP A 71 14.19 -0.92 -1.87
CA TRP A 71 12.83 -0.80 -2.34
C TRP A 71 12.49 0.68 -2.39
N VAL A 72 12.59 1.28 -3.56
CA VAL A 72 12.34 2.71 -3.74
C VAL A 72 10.90 2.88 -4.21
N ARG A 73 10.07 3.45 -3.33
CA ARG A 73 8.72 3.89 -3.70
C ARG A 73 8.75 5.35 -4.10
N SER A 74 8.13 5.66 -5.23
CA SER A 74 8.00 7.02 -5.75
C SER A 74 6.55 7.36 -6.08
N TYR A 75 6.22 8.64 -5.94
CA TYR A 75 4.95 9.26 -6.26
C TYR A 75 5.21 10.40 -7.23
N GLN A 76 4.44 10.47 -8.29
CA GLN A 76 4.50 11.53 -9.29
C GLN A 76 3.08 12.01 -9.56
N LEU A 77 2.79 13.26 -9.21
CA LEU A 77 1.50 13.88 -9.52
C LEU A 77 1.59 14.59 -10.87
N THR A 78 0.69 14.25 -11.78
CA THR A 78 0.52 14.93 -13.07
C THR A 78 -0.83 15.65 -13.09
N ASP A 79 -1.15 16.35 -14.18
CA ASP A 79 -2.45 17.03 -14.30
C ASP A 79 -3.63 16.05 -14.48
N LYS A 80 -3.35 14.79 -14.84
CA LYS A 80 -4.36 13.76 -15.12
C LYS A 80 -4.39 12.62 -14.10
N GLU A 81 -3.22 12.26 -13.57
CA GLU A 81 -3.05 11.05 -12.75
C GLU A 81 -1.99 11.20 -11.66
N LEU A 82 -2.15 10.41 -10.59
CA LEU A 82 -1.10 10.07 -9.65
C LEU A 82 -0.46 8.75 -10.10
N ILE A 83 0.85 8.76 -10.30
CA ILE A 83 1.64 7.57 -10.62
C ILE A 83 2.40 7.15 -9.36
N VAL A 84 2.17 5.93 -8.90
CA VAL A 84 2.93 5.29 -7.83
C VAL A 84 3.81 4.22 -8.45
N LYS A 85 5.09 4.19 -8.09
CA LYS A 85 6.04 3.22 -8.62
C LYS A 85 6.91 2.65 -7.53
N ASP A 86 7.10 1.35 -7.56
CA ASP A 86 8.04 0.61 -6.72
C ASP A 86 9.15 0.04 -7.59
N LYS A 87 10.39 0.42 -7.33
CA LYS A 87 11.57 -0.21 -7.93
C LYS A 87 12.35 -0.93 -6.85
N PHE A 88 12.58 -2.22 -7.01
CA PHE A 88 13.12 -3.05 -5.95
C PHE A 88 14.27 -3.95 -6.41
N GLU A 89 15.10 -4.29 -5.44
CA GLU A 89 16.16 -5.30 -5.52
C GLU A 89 16.18 -6.08 -4.21
N LEU A 90 15.98 -7.38 -4.30
CA LEU A 90 16.03 -8.33 -3.20
C LEU A 90 17.36 -9.08 -3.24
N LYS A 91 17.89 -9.39 -2.06
CA LYS A 91 19.01 -10.32 -1.86
C LYS A 91 18.57 -11.76 -2.08
N ARG A 92 17.33 -12.10 -1.69
CA ARG A 92 16.71 -13.42 -1.85
C ARG A 92 15.22 -13.29 -2.09
N SER A 93 14.67 -14.21 -2.88
CA SER A 93 13.23 -14.38 -3.05
C SER A 93 12.74 -15.44 -2.07
N LEU A 94 11.94 -15.03 -1.08
CA LEU A 94 11.42 -15.91 -0.02
C LEU A 94 9.92 -16.16 -0.19
N ALA A 95 9.18 -15.17 -0.70
CA ALA A 95 7.78 -15.28 -1.05
C ALA A 95 7.44 -14.26 -2.16
N ALA A 96 6.25 -14.39 -2.75
CA ALA A 96 5.73 -13.35 -3.64
C ALA A 96 5.60 -12.02 -2.91
N ASN A 97 5.98 -10.92 -3.57
CA ASN A 97 5.69 -9.59 -3.07
C ASN A 97 4.18 -9.31 -3.22
N GLU A 98 3.60 -8.68 -2.22
CA GLU A 98 2.22 -8.22 -2.24
C GLU A 98 2.17 -6.72 -2.07
N ILE A 99 1.30 -6.04 -2.79
CA ILE A 99 1.10 -4.60 -2.67
C ILE A 99 -0.33 -4.34 -2.28
N HIS A 100 -0.50 -3.67 -1.15
CA HIS A 100 -1.81 -3.38 -0.59
C HIS A 100 -2.24 -1.97 -0.94
N PHE A 101 -3.55 -1.80 -1.15
CA PHE A 101 -4.22 -0.51 -1.25
C PHE A 101 -5.52 -0.55 -0.47
N MET A 102 -5.75 0.47 0.35
CA MET A 102 -6.99 0.67 1.09
C MET A 102 -7.95 1.50 0.24
N LEU A 103 -9.15 0.96 0.02
CA LEU A 103 -10.19 1.52 -0.83
C LEU A 103 -11.49 1.69 -0.04
N TRP A 104 -12.37 2.56 -0.51
CA TRP A 104 -13.70 2.77 0.08
C TRP A 104 -14.66 3.31 -0.99
N GLY A 105 -15.96 3.29 -0.71
CA GLY A 105 -17.01 3.61 -1.68
C GLY A 105 -17.49 2.38 -2.45
N ASP A 106 -18.14 2.56 -3.60
CA ASP A 106 -18.54 1.45 -4.48
C ASP A 106 -17.32 1.02 -5.31
N VAL A 107 -16.75 -0.15 -4.96
CA VAL A 107 -15.54 -0.71 -5.58
C VAL A 107 -15.90 -1.84 -6.52
N LYS A 108 -15.41 -1.76 -7.76
CA LYS A 108 -15.58 -2.81 -8.79
C LYS A 108 -14.23 -3.21 -9.35
N MET A 109 -13.92 -4.50 -9.23
CA MET A 109 -12.71 -5.11 -9.78
C MET A 109 -12.92 -5.48 -11.24
N LYS A 110 -11.95 -5.16 -12.08
CA LYS A 110 -11.78 -5.67 -13.44
C LYS A 110 -10.32 -6.13 -13.59
N GLU A 111 -10.04 -6.91 -14.62
CA GLU A 111 -8.65 -7.27 -14.90
C GLU A 111 -7.83 -6.01 -15.22
N GLY A 112 -6.77 -5.79 -14.44
CA GLY A 112 -5.86 -4.63 -14.59
C GLY A 112 -6.45 -3.26 -14.21
N GLU A 113 -7.70 -3.17 -13.77
CA GLU A 113 -8.36 -1.92 -13.39
C GLU A 113 -9.26 -2.11 -12.16
N VAL A 114 -9.19 -1.17 -11.21
CA VAL A 114 -10.11 -1.07 -10.07
C VAL A 114 -10.87 0.24 -10.18
N LEU A 115 -12.20 0.16 -10.21
CA LEU A 115 -13.09 1.32 -10.29
C LEU A 115 -13.66 1.62 -8.92
N MET A 116 -13.64 2.89 -8.54
CA MET A 116 -14.20 3.40 -7.30
C MET A 116 -15.18 4.51 -7.61
N ASN A 117 -16.37 4.46 -7.01
CA ASN A 117 -17.28 5.59 -6.93
C ASN A 117 -17.38 6.06 -5.48
N ILE A 118 -16.82 7.24 -5.23
CA ILE A 118 -16.73 7.84 -3.90
C ILE A 118 -17.58 9.09 -3.91
N GLN A 119 -18.79 9.01 -3.34
CA GLN A 119 -19.71 10.16 -3.24
C GLN A 119 -19.94 10.86 -4.59
N GLY A 120 -20.13 10.08 -5.66
CA GLY A 120 -20.35 10.57 -7.03
C GLY A 120 -19.09 10.87 -7.82
N LYS A 121 -17.90 10.83 -7.20
CA LYS A 121 -16.61 10.96 -7.90
C LYS A 121 -16.13 9.60 -8.37
N LYS A 122 -15.95 9.45 -9.69
CA LYS A 122 -15.41 8.23 -10.30
C LYS A 122 -13.89 8.31 -10.36
N VAL A 123 -13.24 7.29 -9.81
CA VAL A 123 -11.78 7.14 -9.80
C VAL A 123 -11.46 5.75 -10.32
N ALA A 124 -10.38 5.63 -11.09
CA ALA A 124 -9.84 4.36 -11.51
C ALA A 124 -8.41 4.22 -11.01
N MET A 125 -8.01 2.99 -10.69
CA MET A 125 -6.62 2.61 -10.48
C MET A 125 -6.26 1.48 -11.45
N THR A 126 -5.15 1.59 -12.18
CA THR A 126 -4.66 0.51 -13.03
C THR A 126 -3.40 -0.14 -12.47
N TYR A 127 -3.22 -1.41 -12.81
CA TYR A 127 -2.05 -2.23 -12.50
C TYR A 127 -1.82 -3.23 -13.63
N ASP A 128 -0.62 -3.78 -13.74
CA ASP A 128 -0.31 -4.79 -14.76
C ASP A 128 -0.87 -6.16 -14.37
N GLN A 129 -1.92 -6.59 -15.07
CA GLN A 129 -2.56 -7.90 -14.85
C GLN A 129 -1.67 -9.10 -15.19
N ASN A 130 -0.62 -8.92 -15.99
CA ASN A 130 0.33 -9.98 -16.30
C ASN A 130 1.34 -10.17 -15.16
N VAL A 131 1.55 -9.13 -14.36
CA VAL A 131 2.45 -9.15 -13.19
C VAL A 131 1.71 -9.57 -11.93
N PHE A 132 0.45 -9.17 -11.78
CA PHE A 132 -0.30 -9.33 -10.53
C PHE A 132 -1.54 -10.21 -10.66
N GLU A 133 -1.77 -11.00 -9.63
CA GLU A 133 -3.09 -11.52 -9.28
C GLU A 133 -3.70 -10.58 -8.22
N ALA A 134 -4.93 -10.12 -8.44
CA ALA A 134 -5.60 -9.17 -7.57
C ALA A 134 -6.68 -9.84 -6.74
N SER A 135 -6.75 -9.49 -5.46
CA SER A 135 -7.80 -9.93 -4.53
C SER A 135 -8.30 -8.75 -3.70
N LEU A 136 -9.58 -8.80 -3.30
CA LEU A 136 -10.21 -7.74 -2.51
C LEU A 136 -10.78 -8.33 -1.23
N GLU A 137 -10.28 -7.85 -0.08
CA GLU A 137 -10.80 -8.20 1.24
C GLU A 137 -11.75 -7.09 1.71
N THR A 138 -12.96 -7.45 2.14
CA THR A 138 -13.88 -6.52 2.83
C THR A 138 -13.56 -6.46 4.32
N ILE A 139 -13.38 -5.25 4.84
CA ILE A 139 -13.08 -4.99 6.25
C ILE A 139 -14.27 -4.25 6.85
N PRO A 140 -15.08 -4.91 7.70
CA PRO A 140 -16.19 -4.25 8.38
C PRO A 140 -15.66 -3.25 9.41
N LEU A 141 -16.28 -2.07 9.46
CA LEU A 141 -15.94 -0.99 10.38
C LEU A 141 -16.96 -0.92 11.52
N ASN A 142 -16.68 -1.67 12.59
CA ASN A 142 -17.50 -1.66 13.80
C ASN A 142 -17.24 -0.45 14.70
N ASP A 143 -16.13 0.26 14.49
CA ASP A 143 -15.79 1.47 15.24
C ASP A 143 -16.60 2.67 14.72
N PRO A 144 -17.38 3.38 15.56
CA PRO A 144 -18.20 4.51 15.13
C PRO A 144 -17.41 5.68 14.54
N ARG A 145 -16.16 5.92 14.97
CA ARG A 145 -15.33 7.00 14.42
C ARG A 145 -14.84 6.68 13.03
N LEU A 146 -14.45 5.42 12.78
CA LEU A 146 -14.06 4.99 11.44
C LEU A 146 -15.27 4.93 10.51
N SER A 147 -16.37 4.34 10.96
CA SER A 147 -17.55 4.16 10.13
C SER A 147 -18.28 5.48 9.82
N GLY A 148 -18.23 6.45 10.73
CA GLY A 148 -18.74 7.80 10.49
C GLY A 148 -18.01 8.56 9.37
N VAL A 149 -16.78 8.16 9.03
CA VAL A 149 -15.99 8.77 7.93
C VAL A 149 -16.08 7.94 6.65
N TRP A 150 -15.90 6.62 6.76
CA TRP A 150 -15.70 5.74 5.60
C TRP A 150 -16.92 4.90 5.23
N GLY A 151 -17.95 4.87 6.08
CA GLY A 151 -19.11 3.98 5.95
C GLY A 151 -18.93 2.66 6.71
N LYS A 152 -19.84 1.71 6.48
CA LYS A 152 -19.89 0.45 7.25
C LYS A 152 -18.71 -0.48 7.00
N GLU A 153 -17.99 -0.29 5.90
CA GLU A 153 -16.87 -1.13 5.49
C GLU A 153 -15.91 -0.35 4.61
N ILE A 154 -14.69 -0.85 4.54
CA ILE A 154 -13.67 -0.47 3.58
C ILE A 154 -13.09 -1.73 2.97
N TYR A 155 -12.24 -1.59 1.97
CA TYR A 155 -11.64 -2.72 1.29
C TYR A 155 -10.12 -2.66 1.32
N ARG A 156 -9.48 -3.81 1.41
CA ARG A 156 -8.06 -3.97 1.18
C ARG A 156 -7.86 -4.74 -0.11
N LEU A 157 -7.43 -4.03 -1.14
CA LEU A 157 -6.93 -4.62 -2.37
C LEU A 157 -5.52 -5.17 -2.11
N THR A 158 -5.28 -6.41 -2.53
CA THR A 158 -3.95 -7.02 -2.54
C THR A 158 -3.58 -7.41 -3.97
N LEU A 159 -2.49 -6.84 -4.46
CA LEU A 159 -1.87 -7.18 -5.74
C LEU A 159 -0.67 -8.09 -5.45
N LYS A 160 -0.83 -9.40 -5.65
CA LYS A 160 0.20 -10.41 -5.41
C LYS A 160 0.97 -10.70 -6.68
N ALA A 161 2.29 -10.53 -6.64
CA ALA A 161 3.15 -10.80 -7.79
C ALA A 161 3.06 -12.28 -8.18
N LYS A 162 2.75 -12.57 -9.45
CA LYS A 162 2.61 -13.94 -9.97
C LYS A 162 3.94 -14.69 -9.99
N THR A 163 5.02 -13.97 -10.31
CA THR A 163 6.36 -14.53 -10.42
C THR A 163 7.30 -13.86 -9.42
N PRO A 164 7.96 -14.62 -8.54
CA PRO A 164 8.98 -14.06 -7.67
C PRO A 164 10.21 -13.61 -8.48
N GLN A 165 10.68 -12.39 -8.25
CA GLN A 165 11.81 -11.80 -8.97
C GLN A 165 12.76 -11.12 -7.98
N LEU A 166 14.07 -11.17 -8.27
CA LEU A 166 15.07 -10.48 -7.45
C LEU A 166 15.12 -8.98 -7.74
N LYS A 167 14.76 -8.55 -8.95
CA LYS A 167 14.69 -7.14 -9.34
C LYS A 167 13.44 -6.94 -10.16
N GLY A 168 12.81 -5.79 -9.98
CA GLY A 168 11.62 -5.49 -10.74
C GLY A 168 11.15 -4.07 -10.51
N GLU A 169 10.09 -3.76 -11.23
CA GLU A 169 9.41 -2.49 -11.17
C GLU A 169 7.91 -2.71 -11.24
N TYR A 170 7.18 -2.09 -10.34
CA TYR A 170 5.72 -2.08 -10.34
C TYR A 170 5.23 -0.65 -10.50
N VAL A 171 4.21 -0.47 -11.32
CA VAL A 171 3.62 0.85 -11.61
C VAL A 171 2.11 0.77 -11.43
N TYR A 172 1.59 1.76 -10.72
CA TYR A 172 0.16 1.94 -10.45
C TYR A 172 -0.23 3.35 -10.84
N LYS A 173 -1.34 3.49 -11.55
CA LYS A 173 -1.84 4.80 -11.98
C LYS A 173 -3.22 5.03 -11.45
N ILE A 174 -3.45 6.17 -10.82
CA ILE A 174 -4.72 6.55 -10.22
C ILE A 174 -5.20 7.84 -10.89
N TYR A 175 -6.39 7.81 -11.49
CA TYR A 175 -6.94 8.94 -12.24
C TYR A 175 -8.44 9.07 -12.04
N LYS A 176 -8.95 10.29 -12.28
CA LYS A 176 -10.40 10.54 -12.33
C LYS A 176 -10.95 9.99 -13.64
N LYS A 177 -12.13 9.38 -13.59
CA LYS A 177 -12.85 8.84 -14.75
C LYS A 177 -14.04 9.71 -15.13
#